data_AF-A0A832HWK1-F1
#
_entry.id   AF-A0A832HWK1-F1
#
_cell.length_a   1.000
_cell.length_b   1.000
_cell.length_c   1.000
_cell.angle_alpha   90.00
_cell.angle_beta   90.00
_cell.angle_gamma   90.00
#
_symmetry.space_group_name_H-M   'P 1'
#
loop_
_entity.id
_entity.type
_entity.pdbx_description
1 polymer ?
#
loop_
_entity_poly.entity_id
_entity_poly.type
_entity_poly.pdbx_seq_one_letter_code
_entity_poly.pdbx_strand_id
1 'polypeptide(L)'
;MSETEDPVTTVVRLLGKNMRVVREDGAIAKIYVSREWVDRELFKNYDGQITVGLAESRDTKIELSGRLRRRLDTLRVNVWSQNMLLRQKMVEEVNRIVKQNRNRPNVTLYDFAGLGYPSGEPHKAFQCEAANEPAPGDAGWTELTSLEYQKIWYSDEDRLSKSHDVNGEYALLLFRFKIESREQTIKKMVLAFEGYGTAPAGSGVTIKVWNHVAQAWQQAQSGTGETDETLAITLTMLVNDYVDDDGHVWLLARTTNPSDGATPATLYCDYAFCTVTVKGITYLDVVSFRDADLVDVKPFLFHTDLTLKSWSFEDVGGIF
;
A
#
# COMPACT_ATOMS: atom_id res chain seq x y z
N MET A 1 -11.75 9.78 16.30
CA MET A 1 -11.13 11.12 16.14
C MET A 1 -9.92 10.94 15.24
N SER A 2 -9.63 11.84 14.31
CA SER A 2 -8.47 11.64 13.41
C SER A 2 -7.16 12.00 14.10
N GLU A 3 -6.10 11.26 13.83
CA GLU A 3 -4.79 11.39 14.48
C GLU A 3 -3.68 11.69 13.46
N THR A 4 -2.58 12.27 13.95
CA THR A 4 -1.35 12.44 13.17
C THR A 4 -0.46 11.22 13.38
N GLU A 5 -0.04 10.57 12.29
CA GLU A 5 0.88 9.45 12.31
C GLU A 5 2.27 9.89 12.77
N ASP A 6 2.86 9.06 13.63
CA ASP A 6 4.23 9.19 14.09
C ASP A 6 5.23 9.12 12.91
N PRO A 7 6.17 10.08 12.79
CA PRO A 7 7.13 10.14 11.68
C PRO A 7 7.99 8.88 11.56
N VAL A 8 8.34 8.24 12.68
CA VAL A 8 9.10 6.98 12.66
C VAL A 8 8.30 5.89 11.96
N THR A 9 7.01 5.77 12.26
CA THR A 9 6.09 4.82 11.60
C THR A 9 6.03 5.04 10.09
N THR A 10 5.89 6.29 9.66
CA THR A 10 5.86 6.63 8.23
C THR A 10 7.14 6.15 7.54
N VAL A 11 8.31 6.41 8.14
CA VAL A 11 9.59 6.01 7.55
C VAL A 11 9.83 4.50 7.61
N VAL A 12 9.43 3.81 8.68
CA VAL A 12 9.49 2.34 8.76
C VAL A 12 8.67 1.72 7.65
N ARG A 13 7.41 2.17 7.46
CA ARG A 13 6.55 1.66 6.38
C ARG A 13 7.11 1.98 5.01
N LEU A 14 7.57 3.22 4.80
CA LEU A 14 8.17 3.65 3.53
C LEU A 14 9.37 2.78 3.15
N LEU A 15 10.30 2.57 4.08
CA LEU A 15 11.48 1.74 3.83
C LEU A 15 11.09 0.27 3.68
N GLY A 16 10.26 -0.27 4.57
CA GLY A 16 9.82 -1.67 4.55
C GLY A 16 9.16 -2.08 3.23
N LYS A 17 8.29 -1.22 2.67
CA LYS A 17 7.61 -1.49 1.40
C LYS A 17 8.49 -1.40 0.16
N ASN A 18 9.51 -0.52 0.20
CA ASN A 18 10.27 -0.17 -1.00
C ASN A 18 11.69 -0.77 -1.02
N MET A 19 12.10 -1.45 0.05
CA MET A 19 13.44 -2.04 0.17
C MET A 19 13.58 -3.23 -0.77
N ARG A 20 14.50 -3.15 -1.74
CA ARG A 20 14.84 -4.27 -2.60
C ARG A 20 16.34 -4.33 -2.85
N VAL A 21 17.02 -5.18 -2.10
CA VAL A 21 18.47 -5.39 -2.23
C VAL A 21 18.74 -6.77 -2.83
N VAL A 22 19.59 -6.82 -3.85
CA VAL A 22 20.01 -8.06 -4.50
C VAL A 22 21.39 -8.47 -4.00
N ARG A 23 21.49 -9.71 -3.52
CA ARG A 23 22.74 -10.34 -3.07
C ARG A 23 23.64 -10.67 -4.26
N GLU A 24 24.88 -11.07 -3.98
CA GLU A 24 25.85 -11.42 -5.04
C GLU A 24 25.46 -12.69 -5.81
N ASP A 25 24.68 -13.57 -5.20
CA ASP A 25 24.11 -14.78 -5.82
C ASP A 25 22.88 -14.48 -6.71
N GLY A 26 22.49 -13.21 -6.85
CA GLY A 26 21.31 -12.79 -7.61
C GLY A 26 19.97 -12.92 -6.87
N ALA A 27 19.96 -13.48 -5.66
CA ALA A 27 18.73 -13.58 -4.85
C ALA A 27 18.41 -12.26 -4.13
N ILE A 28 17.13 -12.06 -3.78
CA ILE A 28 16.68 -10.92 -2.98
C ILE A 28 17.08 -11.14 -1.51
N ALA A 29 17.71 -10.13 -0.91
CA ALA A 29 18.08 -10.13 0.49
C ALA A 29 16.85 -9.94 1.40
N LYS A 30 16.80 -10.69 2.50
CA LYS A 30 15.80 -10.53 3.56
C LYS A 30 16.24 -9.42 4.50
N ILE A 31 15.59 -8.27 4.42
CA ILE A 31 15.88 -7.11 5.26
C ILE A 31 14.73 -6.87 6.22
N TYR A 32 15.04 -6.78 7.51
CA TYR A 32 14.05 -6.42 8.53
C TYR A 32 14.08 -4.91 8.80
N VAL A 33 12.94 -4.23 8.64
CA VAL A 33 12.81 -2.79 8.93
C VAL A 33 11.93 -2.62 10.16
N SER A 34 12.40 -1.86 11.15
CA SER A 34 11.71 -1.72 12.44
C SER A 34 11.97 -0.37 13.10
N ARG A 35 11.21 -0.09 14.16
CA ARG A 35 11.51 1.02 15.07
C ARG A 35 12.79 0.77 15.86
N GLU A 36 13.34 1.83 16.46
CA GLU A 36 14.52 1.82 17.35
C GLU A 36 14.61 0.54 18.17
N TRP A 37 15.52 -0.37 17.82
CA TRP A 37 16.21 -1.40 18.62
C TRP A 37 16.84 -2.43 17.66
N VAL A 38 18.15 -2.62 17.76
CA VAL A 38 18.83 -3.71 17.04
C VAL A 38 18.59 -5.00 17.78
N ASP A 39 18.17 -6.03 17.07
CA ASP A 39 18.11 -7.37 17.61
C ASP A 39 19.11 -8.24 16.87
N ARG A 40 20.18 -8.62 17.58
CA ARG A 40 21.25 -9.46 17.02
C ARG A 40 20.77 -10.85 16.66
N GLU A 41 19.68 -11.33 17.27
CA GLU A 41 19.14 -12.65 16.96
C GLU A 41 18.48 -12.68 15.57
N LEU A 42 18.06 -11.53 15.04
CA LEU A 42 17.45 -11.44 13.71
C LEU A 42 18.42 -11.82 12.59
N PHE A 43 19.74 -11.66 12.77
CA PHE A 43 20.73 -12.08 11.77
C PHE A 43 20.78 -13.61 11.56
N LYS A 44 20.06 -14.39 12.37
CA LYS A 44 19.83 -15.82 12.10
C LYS A 44 18.90 -16.03 10.91
N ASN A 45 17.99 -15.09 10.65
CA ASN A 45 16.88 -15.22 9.69
C ASN A 45 16.88 -14.14 8.59
N TYR A 46 17.58 -13.02 8.83
CA TYR A 46 17.65 -11.86 7.96
C TYR A 46 19.10 -11.57 7.56
N ASP A 47 19.29 -11.14 6.32
CA ASP A 47 20.60 -10.73 5.81
C ASP A 47 21.00 -9.34 6.35
N GLY A 48 20.03 -8.51 6.73
CA GLY A 48 20.26 -7.17 7.26
C GLY A 48 19.10 -6.64 8.11
N GLN A 49 19.39 -5.63 8.94
CA GLN A 49 18.41 -4.92 9.75
C GLN A 49 18.50 -3.41 9.51
N ILE A 50 17.35 -2.74 9.42
CA ILE A 50 17.23 -1.29 9.40
C ILE A 50 16.36 -0.88 10.59
N THR A 51 16.85 0.07 11.38
CA THR A 51 16.12 0.63 12.51
C THR A 51 15.91 2.12 12.28
N VAL A 52 14.72 2.61 12.61
CA VAL A 52 14.35 4.02 12.46
C VAL A 52 13.99 4.59 13.81
N GLY A 53 14.51 5.78 14.09
CA GLY A 53 14.33 6.45 15.36
C GLY A 53 14.13 7.95 15.27
N LEU A 54 13.58 8.52 16.34
CA LEU A 54 13.36 9.96 16.47
C LEU A 54 14.48 10.55 17.32
N ALA A 55 15.38 11.30 16.69
CA ALA A 55 16.48 11.96 17.38
C ALA A 55 16.03 13.29 18.00
N GLU A 56 15.19 14.05 17.29
CA GLU A 56 14.70 15.35 17.75
C GLU A 56 13.36 15.67 17.09
N SER A 57 12.46 16.32 17.83
CA SER A 57 11.21 16.89 17.30
C SER A 57 11.05 18.32 17.78
N ARG A 58 10.78 19.25 16.86
CA ARG A 58 10.54 20.67 17.15
C ARG A 58 9.21 21.11 16.55
N ASP A 59 8.37 21.66 17.38
CA ASP A 59 7.09 22.25 16.96
C ASP A 59 7.20 23.77 16.88
N THR A 60 6.84 24.34 15.72
CA THR A 60 6.85 25.79 15.46
C THR A 60 5.48 26.27 15.01
N LYS A 61 4.96 27.34 15.63
CA LYS A 61 3.77 28.04 15.12
C LYS A 61 4.07 28.70 13.78
N ILE A 62 3.16 28.58 12.81
CA ILE A 62 3.31 29.22 11.50
C ILE A 62 2.50 30.51 11.42
N GLU A 63 1.36 30.55 12.12
CA GLU A 63 0.44 31.69 12.14
C GLU A 63 0.23 32.25 13.55
N LEU A 64 -0.27 33.49 13.63
CA LEU A 64 -0.47 34.23 14.88
C LEU A 64 -1.44 33.53 15.84
N SER A 65 -2.50 32.89 15.32
CA SER A 65 -3.44 32.10 16.14
C SER A 65 -2.76 30.89 16.79
N GLY A 66 -1.62 30.43 16.25
CA GLY A 66 -0.94 29.22 16.67
C GLY A 66 -1.67 27.92 16.31
N ARG A 67 -2.75 28.01 15.52
CA ARG A 67 -3.56 26.86 15.10
C ARG A 67 -2.83 26.03 14.03
N LEU A 68 -2.30 26.68 13.00
CA LEU A 68 -1.40 26.01 12.05
C LEU A 68 0.02 25.90 12.61
N ARG A 69 0.50 24.67 12.75
CA ARG A 69 1.81 24.33 13.32
C ARG A 69 2.63 23.50 12.33
N ARG A 70 3.94 23.71 12.36
CA ARG A 70 4.94 22.92 11.63
C ARG A 70 5.72 22.09 12.63
N ARG A 71 5.75 20.77 12.43
CA ARG A 71 6.68 19.89 13.14
C ARG A 71 7.89 19.64 12.26
N LEU A 72 9.08 19.84 12.82
CA LEU A 72 10.37 19.54 12.20
C LEU A 72 11.00 18.40 13.00
N ASP A 73 11.21 17.27 12.35
CA ASP A 73 11.76 16.08 13.00
C ASP A 73 13.12 15.73 12.38
N THR A 74 14.08 15.43 13.24
CA THR A 74 15.33 14.78 12.87
C THR A 74 15.21 13.30 13.24
N LEU A 75 15.36 12.43 12.26
CA LEU A 75 15.24 10.98 12.42
C LEU A 75 16.61 10.33 12.22
N ARG A 76 16.87 9.25 12.95
CA ARG A 76 18.06 8.41 12.79
C ARG A 76 17.65 7.10 12.14
N VAL A 77 18.29 6.76 11.03
CA VAL A 77 18.12 5.47 10.36
C VAL A 77 19.44 4.72 10.44
N ASN A 78 19.46 3.60 11.15
CA ASN A 78 20.66 2.79 11.27
C ASN A 78 20.52 1.54 10.40
N VAL A 79 21.53 1.28 9.58
CA VAL A 79 21.60 0.13 8.67
C VAL A 79 22.66 -0.84 9.19
N TRP A 80 22.27 -2.10 9.41
CA TRP A 80 23.10 -3.13 10.04
C TRP A 80 23.19 -4.39 9.18
N SER A 81 24.39 -4.96 9.07
CA SER A 81 24.62 -6.22 8.34
C SER A 81 25.92 -6.88 8.79
N GLN A 82 26.00 -8.21 8.69
CA GLN A 82 27.25 -8.97 8.89
C GLN A 82 28.18 -8.95 7.67
N ASN A 83 27.69 -8.43 6.53
CA ASN A 83 28.42 -8.31 5.28
C ASN A 83 28.52 -6.83 4.86
N MET A 84 29.75 -6.33 4.67
CA MET A 84 30.05 -4.95 4.30
C MET A 84 29.46 -4.53 2.95
N LEU A 85 29.55 -5.38 1.93
CA LEU A 85 29.01 -5.09 0.60
C LEU A 85 27.49 -5.03 0.62
N LEU A 86 26.85 -5.95 1.36
CA LEU A 86 25.41 -5.91 1.54
C LEU A 86 24.98 -4.64 2.27
N ARG A 87 25.72 -4.23 3.31
CA ARG A 87 25.48 -2.99 4.06
C ARG A 87 25.53 -1.77 3.14
N GLN A 88 26.52 -1.69 2.25
CA GLN A 88 26.64 -0.60 1.27
C GLN A 88 25.43 -0.54 0.33
N LYS A 89 25.03 -1.69 -0.24
CA LYS A 89 23.82 -1.78 -1.09
C LYS A 89 22.55 -1.35 -0.34
N MET A 90 22.42 -1.74 0.93
CA MET A 90 21.29 -1.30 1.77
C MET A 90 21.28 0.22 1.98
N VAL A 91 22.45 0.84 2.19
CA VAL A 91 22.56 2.30 2.35
C VAL A 91 22.21 3.03 1.04
N GLU A 92 22.67 2.54 -0.11
CA GLU A 92 22.29 3.08 -1.42
C GLU A 92 20.79 2.98 -1.64
N GLU A 93 20.19 1.87 -1.23
CA GLU A 93 18.76 1.62 -1.37
C GLU A 93 17.91 2.52 -0.46
N VAL A 94 18.33 2.72 0.80
CA VAL A 94 17.70 3.72 1.69
C VAL A 94 17.76 5.12 1.05
N ASN A 95 18.91 5.51 0.51
CA ASN A 95 19.07 6.79 -0.19
C ASN A 95 18.14 6.91 -1.41
N ARG A 96 18.04 5.85 -2.23
CA ARG A 96 17.14 5.81 -3.40
C ARG A 96 15.69 6.01 -2.97
N ILE A 97 15.23 5.24 -1.99
CA ILE A 97 13.83 5.27 -1.52
C ILE A 97 13.48 6.64 -0.98
N VAL A 98 14.32 7.20 -0.11
CA VAL A 98 14.08 8.53 0.47
C VAL A 98 14.04 9.59 -0.64
N LYS A 99 14.99 9.59 -1.57
CA LYS A 99 15.03 10.60 -2.66
C LYS A 99 13.82 10.52 -3.59
N GLN A 100 13.38 9.31 -3.95
CA GLN A 100 12.21 9.12 -4.81
C GLN A 100 10.90 9.55 -4.12
N ASN A 101 10.80 9.37 -2.81
CA ASN A 101 9.58 9.63 -2.04
C ASN A 101 9.63 10.92 -1.21
N ARG A 102 10.66 11.74 -1.35
CA ARG A 102 10.92 12.91 -0.48
C ARG A 102 9.76 13.88 -0.36
N ASN A 103 8.92 14.01 -1.39
CA ASN A 103 7.78 14.94 -1.42
C ASN A 103 6.43 14.28 -1.09
N ARG A 104 6.42 12.98 -0.81
CA ARG A 104 5.22 12.19 -0.52
C ARG A 104 5.53 10.98 0.38
N PRO A 105 6.32 11.11 1.46
CA PRO A 105 6.69 9.96 2.30
C PRO A 105 5.48 9.35 3.03
N ASN A 106 4.40 10.11 3.18
CA ASN A 106 3.13 9.67 3.76
C ASN A 106 2.18 8.96 2.79
N VAL A 107 2.62 8.69 1.55
CA VAL A 107 1.81 7.97 0.55
C VAL A 107 2.34 6.54 0.42
N THR A 108 1.46 5.56 0.52
CA THR A 108 1.80 4.15 0.35
C THR A 108 0.89 3.53 -0.70
N LEU A 109 1.51 2.84 -1.67
CA LEU A 109 0.85 2.04 -2.68
C LEU A 109 0.72 0.60 -2.16
N TYR A 110 -0.47 0.04 -2.29
CA TYR A 110 -0.79 -1.36 -2.03
C TYR A 110 -1.34 -1.95 -3.32
N ASP A 111 -0.61 -2.89 -3.91
CA ASP A 111 -0.95 -3.55 -5.17
C ASP A 111 -0.66 -5.05 -5.09
N PHE A 112 -0.91 -5.78 -6.17
CA PHE A 112 -0.74 -7.24 -6.19
C PHE A 112 0.65 -7.70 -6.65
N ALA A 113 1.55 -6.76 -6.98
CA ALA A 113 2.83 -7.07 -7.61
C ALA A 113 3.67 -8.03 -6.75
N GLY A 114 4.02 -9.19 -7.33
CA GLY A 114 4.81 -10.23 -6.67
C GLY A 114 4.04 -11.08 -5.66
N LEU A 115 2.73 -10.91 -5.51
CA LEU A 115 1.86 -11.76 -4.70
C LEU A 115 1.27 -12.91 -5.53
N GLY A 116 0.91 -14.02 -4.88
CA GLY A 116 0.25 -15.16 -5.56
C GLY A 116 -0.26 -16.22 -4.59
N TYR A 117 -1.19 -17.08 -5.03
CA TYR A 117 -1.83 -18.11 -4.20
C TYR A 117 -0.86 -19.22 -3.72
N PRO A 118 -1.06 -19.80 -2.51
CA PRO A 118 -1.97 -19.35 -1.43
C PRO A 118 -1.36 -18.21 -0.60
N SER A 119 -0.17 -17.76 -0.98
CA SER A 119 0.65 -16.73 -0.35
C SER A 119 0.25 -15.29 -0.73
N GLY A 120 -1.03 -15.03 -1.07
CA GLY A 120 -1.51 -13.68 -1.41
C GLY A 120 -1.28 -12.68 -0.26
N GLU A 121 -1.12 -13.18 0.97
CA GLU A 121 -0.84 -12.36 2.14
C GLU A 121 0.27 -11.30 1.86
N PRO A 122 -0.03 -10.01 2.08
CA PRO A 122 -1.17 -9.51 2.85
C PRO A 122 -2.43 -9.16 2.02
N HIS A 123 -2.44 -9.29 0.69
CA HIS A 123 -3.54 -8.86 -0.19
C HIS A 123 -4.25 -10.04 -0.85
N LYS A 124 -5.55 -9.95 -1.13
CA LYS A 124 -6.24 -11.03 -1.83
C LYS A 124 -7.13 -10.55 -2.95
N ALA A 125 -7.23 -11.34 -4.00
CA ALA A 125 -8.14 -11.10 -5.11
C ALA A 125 -9.02 -12.34 -5.31
N PHE A 126 -10.29 -12.11 -5.61
CA PHE A 126 -11.30 -13.15 -5.77
C PHE A 126 -12.13 -12.89 -7.01
N GLN A 127 -12.77 -13.93 -7.51
CA GLN A 127 -13.74 -13.87 -8.59
C GLN A 127 -15.01 -14.59 -8.19
N CYS A 128 -16.15 -14.11 -8.68
CA CYS A 128 -17.44 -14.79 -8.57
C CYS A 128 -18.37 -14.39 -9.71
N GLU A 129 -19.51 -15.08 -9.76
CA GLU A 129 -20.61 -14.84 -10.69
C GLU A 129 -21.88 -14.77 -9.88
N ALA A 130 -22.70 -13.75 -10.14
CA ALA A 130 -23.95 -13.57 -9.43
C ALA A 130 -24.87 -12.54 -10.10
N ALA A 131 -26.17 -12.69 -9.86
CA ALA A 131 -27.18 -11.67 -10.15
C ALA A 131 -27.10 -10.44 -9.24
N ASN A 132 -26.53 -10.60 -8.04
CA ASN A 132 -26.38 -9.55 -7.04
C ASN A 132 -24.92 -9.41 -6.63
N GLU A 133 -24.57 -8.29 -5.99
CA GLU A 133 -23.21 -8.03 -5.50
C GLU A 133 -23.02 -8.66 -4.11
N PRO A 134 -22.33 -9.80 -3.97
CA PRO A 134 -22.20 -10.48 -2.68
C PRO A 134 -21.35 -9.64 -1.71
N ALA A 135 -21.55 -9.81 -0.41
CA ALA A 135 -20.68 -9.20 0.59
C ALA A 135 -19.26 -9.82 0.53
N PRO A 136 -18.21 -9.15 1.02
CA PRO A 136 -16.84 -9.70 0.98
C PRO A 136 -16.65 -11.07 1.64
N GLY A 137 -17.45 -11.39 2.66
CA GLY A 137 -17.41 -12.67 3.38
C GLY A 137 -18.28 -13.78 2.79
N ASP A 138 -18.91 -13.56 1.63
CA ASP A 138 -19.78 -14.55 1.00
C ASP A 138 -18.99 -15.78 0.52
N ALA A 139 -19.57 -16.97 0.66
CA ALA A 139 -18.93 -18.23 0.29
C ALA A 139 -18.80 -18.43 -1.24
N GLY A 140 -19.49 -17.61 -2.05
CA GLY A 140 -19.41 -17.62 -3.51
C GLY A 140 -18.09 -17.08 -4.07
N TRP A 141 -17.26 -16.41 -3.25
CA TRP A 141 -15.96 -15.91 -3.69
C TRP A 141 -14.93 -17.03 -3.81
N THR A 142 -14.30 -17.14 -4.98
CA THR A 142 -13.16 -18.03 -5.22
C THR A 142 -11.88 -17.20 -5.34
N GLU A 143 -10.86 -17.48 -4.53
CA GLU A 143 -9.57 -16.77 -4.60
C GLU A 143 -8.87 -17.07 -5.94
N LEU A 144 -8.23 -16.06 -6.53
CA LEU A 144 -7.45 -16.23 -7.74
C LEU A 144 -6.29 -17.22 -7.54
N THR A 145 -5.97 -17.98 -8.60
CA THR A 145 -4.78 -18.83 -8.66
C THR A 145 -3.51 -17.99 -8.84
N SER A 146 -2.34 -18.60 -8.61
CA SER A 146 -1.05 -17.89 -8.74
C SER A 146 -0.78 -17.35 -10.15
N LEU A 147 -1.33 -17.98 -11.20
CA LEU A 147 -1.22 -17.50 -12.58
C LEU A 147 -2.17 -16.32 -12.84
N GLU A 148 -3.37 -16.35 -12.26
CA GLU A 148 -4.32 -15.24 -12.36
C GLU A 148 -3.84 -14.00 -11.61
N TYR A 149 -3.18 -14.16 -10.46
CA TYR A 149 -2.55 -13.01 -9.78
C TYR A 149 -1.48 -12.32 -10.63
N GLN A 150 -0.71 -13.07 -11.44
CA GLN A 150 0.33 -12.48 -12.30
C GLN A 150 -0.26 -11.51 -13.32
N LYS A 151 -1.49 -11.78 -13.78
CA LYS A 151 -2.26 -10.95 -14.72
C LYS A 151 -2.77 -9.63 -14.13
N ILE A 152 -2.57 -9.40 -12.83
CA ILE A 152 -2.98 -8.17 -12.15
C ILE A 152 -1.81 -7.48 -11.42
N TRP A 153 -0.57 -7.88 -11.73
CA TRP A 153 0.62 -7.31 -11.09
C TRP A 153 0.94 -5.91 -11.59
N TYR A 154 0.73 -5.66 -12.88
CA TYR A 154 1.13 -4.42 -13.55
C TYR A 154 0.10 -4.05 -14.61
N SER A 155 0.07 -2.77 -14.97
CA SER A 155 -0.56 -2.31 -16.21
C SER A 155 0.39 -2.68 -17.35
N ASP A 156 0.16 -3.84 -17.98
CA ASP A 156 1.02 -4.43 -19.01
C ASP A 156 0.25 -5.09 -20.16
N GLU A 157 -1.06 -4.86 -20.24
CA GLU A 157 -1.98 -5.37 -21.24
C GLU A 157 -2.22 -6.90 -21.17
N ASP A 158 -1.63 -7.61 -20.20
CA ASP A 158 -1.82 -9.04 -19.98
C ASP A 158 -2.91 -9.33 -18.93
N ARG A 159 -4.15 -9.35 -19.39
CA ARG A 159 -5.33 -9.24 -18.52
C ARG A 159 -5.78 -10.55 -17.90
N LEU A 160 -6.27 -10.45 -16.66
CA LEU A 160 -7.20 -11.40 -16.08
C LEU A 160 -8.55 -11.25 -16.76
N SER A 161 -9.23 -12.36 -17.04
CA SER A 161 -10.60 -12.33 -17.57
C SER A 161 -11.52 -13.27 -16.79
N LYS A 162 -12.72 -12.78 -16.48
CA LYS A 162 -13.80 -13.56 -15.89
C LYS A 162 -15.04 -13.42 -16.76
N SER A 163 -15.56 -14.54 -17.25
CA SER A 163 -16.72 -14.58 -18.14
C SER A 163 -17.85 -15.38 -17.53
N HIS A 164 -19.09 -14.97 -17.81
CA HIS A 164 -20.29 -15.63 -17.32
C HIS A 164 -21.48 -15.45 -18.26
N ASP A 165 -22.29 -16.49 -18.43
CA ASP A 165 -23.34 -16.58 -19.45
C ASP A 165 -24.74 -16.90 -18.90
N VAL A 166 -24.99 -16.75 -17.59
CA VAL A 166 -26.34 -16.88 -17.02
C VAL A 166 -27.10 -15.56 -17.15
N ASN A 167 -28.34 -15.65 -17.63
CA ASN A 167 -29.20 -14.50 -17.87
C ASN A 167 -29.42 -13.67 -16.58
N GLY A 168 -29.10 -12.38 -16.65
CA GLY A 168 -29.23 -11.45 -15.54
C GLY A 168 -28.05 -11.47 -14.55
N GLU A 169 -27.03 -12.29 -14.79
CA GLU A 169 -25.85 -12.39 -13.93
C GLU A 169 -24.65 -11.62 -14.49
N TYR A 170 -23.76 -11.23 -13.58
CA TYR A 170 -22.57 -10.42 -13.85
C TYR A 170 -21.31 -11.24 -13.62
N ALA A 171 -20.22 -10.87 -14.30
CA ALA A 171 -18.88 -11.27 -13.91
C ALA A 171 -18.33 -10.28 -12.88
N LEU A 172 -17.81 -10.78 -11.76
CA LEU A 172 -17.33 -9.95 -10.64
C LEU A 172 -15.88 -10.32 -10.25
N LEU A 173 -15.12 -9.29 -9.87
CA LEU A 173 -13.82 -9.38 -9.23
C LEU A 173 -13.85 -8.60 -7.91
N LEU A 174 -13.20 -9.13 -6.88
CA LEU A 174 -13.11 -8.54 -5.56
C LEU A 174 -11.65 -8.44 -5.13
N PHE A 175 -11.21 -7.24 -4.75
CA PHE A 175 -9.86 -6.97 -4.31
C PHE A 175 -9.86 -6.56 -2.84
N ARG A 176 -9.02 -7.24 -2.05
CA ARG A 176 -8.79 -7.03 -0.63
C ARG A 176 -7.38 -6.48 -0.41
N PHE A 177 -7.30 -5.22 -0.02
CA PHE A 177 -6.05 -4.57 0.34
C PHE A 177 -5.90 -4.54 1.86
N LYS A 178 -4.74 -4.96 2.38
CA LYS A 178 -4.42 -4.89 3.81
C LYS A 178 -3.56 -3.66 4.04
N ILE A 179 -4.11 -2.70 4.76
CA ILE A 179 -3.45 -1.43 5.01
C ILE A 179 -2.66 -1.55 6.32
N GLU A 180 -1.41 -1.08 6.31
CA GLU A 180 -0.53 -1.11 7.50
C GLU A 180 -0.68 0.14 8.38
N SER A 181 -1.26 1.20 7.82
CA SER A 181 -1.57 2.44 8.54
C SER A 181 -2.75 2.23 9.49
N ARG A 182 -2.70 2.89 10.64
CA ARG A 182 -3.84 2.95 11.56
C ARG A 182 -4.97 3.72 10.89
N GLU A 183 -6.19 3.20 10.94
CA GLU A 183 -7.36 3.84 10.32
C GLU A 183 -7.52 5.32 10.71
N GLN A 184 -7.28 5.68 11.98
CA GLN A 184 -7.44 7.06 12.45
C GLN A 184 -6.44 8.04 11.85
N THR A 185 -5.31 7.57 11.31
CA THR A 185 -4.29 8.42 10.68
C THR A 185 -4.54 8.62 9.20
N ILE A 186 -5.49 7.91 8.59
CA ILE A 186 -5.73 8.00 7.15
C ILE A 186 -6.36 9.35 6.81
N LYS A 187 -5.75 10.05 5.86
CA LYS A 187 -6.23 11.33 5.30
C LYS A 187 -7.06 11.11 4.04
N LYS A 188 -6.60 10.20 3.18
CA LYS A 188 -7.18 9.93 1.86
C LYS A 188 -6.87 8.50 1.45
N MET A 189 -7.84 7.82 0.85
CA MET A 189 -7.61 6.58 0.11
C MET A 189 -8.07 6.75 -1.33
N VAL A 190 -7.34 6.15 -2.26
CA VAL A 190 -7.73 6.02 -3.67
C VAL A 190 -7.69 4.55 -4.01
N LEU A 191 -8.83 3.98 -4.36
CA LEU A 191 -8.92 2.61 -4.88
C LEU A 191 -9.15 2.70 -6.36
N ALA A 192 -8.36 1.97 -7.14
CA ALA A 192 -8.40 2.03 -8.58
C ALA A 192 -8.39 0.63 -9.20
N PHE A 193 -9.08 0.55 -10.33
CA PHE A 193 -9.20 -0.62 -11.17
C PHE A 193 -8.93 -0.19 -12.61
N GLU A 194 -8.13 -0.97 -13.32
CA GLU A 194 -7.81 -0.79 -14.72
C GLU A 194 -8.26 -2.01 -15.49
N GLY A 195 -9.12 -1.80 -16.49
CA GLY A 195 -9.69 -2.86 -17.30
C GLY A 195 -10.96 -2.41 -18.00
N TYR A 196 -11.73 -3.35 -18.52
CA TYR A 196 -13.01 -3.09 -19.19
C TYR A 196 -13.94 -4.29 -19.10
N GLY A 197 -15.21 -4.10 -19.45
CA GLY A 197 -16.21 -5.16 -19.44
C GLY A 197 -16.97 -5.19 -20.75
N THR A 198 -17.35 -6.38 -21.21
CA THR A 198 -18.20 -6.58 -22.38
C THR A 198 -19.44 -7.35 -21.98
N ALA A 199 -20.58 -7.01 -22.56
CA ALA A 199 -21.86 -7.67 -22.33
C ALA A 199 -22.84 -7.33 -23.48
N PRO A 200 -23.90 -8.13 -23.71
CA PRO A 200 -24.83 -7.92 -24.81
C PRO A 200 -25.51 -6.53 -24.83
N ALA A 201 -25.75 -5.93 -23.66
CA ALA A 201 -26.35 -4.58 -23.56
C ALA A 201 -25.33 -3.43 -23.66
N GLY A 202 -24.04 -3.73 -23.86
CA GLY A 202 -22.96 -2.75 -24.02
C GLY A 202 -21.80 -2.96 -23.06
N SER A 203 -20.67 -2.31 -23.38
CA SER A 203 -19.43 -2.37 -22.61
C SER A 203 -19.46 -1.48 -21.37
N GLY A 204 -18.60 -1.80 -20.40
CA GLY A 204 -18.35 -0.98 -19.22
C GLY A 204 -18.13 -1.78 -17.95
N VAL A 205 -17.48 -1.14 -16.99
CA VAL A 205 -17.22 -1.66 -15.64
C VAL A 205 -17.86 -0.74 -14.61
N THR A 206 -18.37 -1.33 -13.53
CA THR A 206 -18.78 -0.59 -12.34
C THR A 206 -17.94 -1.05 -11.17
N ILE A 207 -17.28 -0.10 -10.51
CA ILE A 207 -16.53 -0.33 -9.27
C ILE A 207 -17.25 0.25 -8.06
N LYS A 208 -17.09 -0.40 -6.91
CA LYS A 208 -17.65 0.01 -5.61
C LYS A 208 -16.71 -0.33 -4.49
N VAL A 209 -16.88 0.33 -3.35
CA VAL A 209 -16.10 0.08 -2.13
C VAL A 209 -17.03 -0.38 -1.00
N TRP A 210 -16.55 -1.33 -0.20
CA TRP A 210 -17.32 -1.87 0.93
C TRP A 210 -17.30 -0.92 2.13
N ASN A 211 -18.47 -0.44 2.55
CA ASN A 211 -18.64 0.21 3.84
C ASN A 211 -18.98 -0.86 4.88
N HIS A 212 -18.04 -1.17 5.76
CA HIS A 212 -18.21 -2.23 6.76
C HIS A 212 -19.13 -1.83 7.91
N VAL A 213 -19.37 -0.53 8.13
CA VAL A 213 -20.32 -0.05 9.14
C VAL A 213 -21.76 -0.16 8.63
N ALA A 214 -21.99 0.27 7.39
CA ALA A 214 -23.29 0.18 6.73
C ALA A 214 -23.60 -1.21 6.17
N GLN A 215 -22.61 -2.10 6.11
CA GLN A 215 -22.70 -3.44 5.50
C GLN A 215 -23.22 -3.37 4.06
N ALA A 216 -22.66 -2.44 3.27
CA ALA A 216 -23.12 -2.17 1.92
C ALA A 216 -22.01 -1.69 0.98
N TRP A 217 -22.14 -2.02 -0.31
CA TRP A 217 -21.34 -1.46 -1.38
C TRP A 217 -21.74 0.00 -1.64
N GLN A 218 -20.78 0.92 -1.62
CA GLN A 218 -20.99 2.35 -1.78
C GLN A 218 -19.98 2.98 -2.75
N GLN A 219 -20.11 4.28 -3.00
CA GLN A 219 -19.20 5.09 -3.82
C GLN A 219 -19.04 4.56 -5.26
N ALA A 220 -20.15 4.09 -5.85
CA ALA A 220 -20.12 3.52 -7.19
C ALA A 220 -19.55 4.49 -8.21
N GLN A 221 -18.63 4.00 -9.04
CA GLN A 221 -18.13 4.67 -10.24
C GLN A 221 -18.27 3.70 -11.40
N SER A 222 -18.73 4.20 -12.53
CA SER A 222 -18.92 3.39 -13.73
C SER A 222 -18.18 4.01 -14.90
N GLY A 223 -17.56 3.16 -15.69
CA GLY A 223 -17.00 3.48 -16.98
C GLY A 223 -17.79 2.85 -18.11
N THR A 224 -17.43 3.24 -19.33
CA THR A 224 -18.07 2.78 -20.56
C THR A 224 -17.04 2.38 -21.61
N GLY A 225 -15.79 2.15 -21.18
CA GLY A 225 -14.69 1.79 -22.07
C GLY A 225 -14.94 0.46 -22.78
N GLU A 226 -14.64 0.43 -24.07
CA GLU A 226 -14.55 -0.81 -24.87
C GLU A 226 -13.13 -1.41 -24.85
N THR A 227 -12.19 -0.65 -24.33
CA THR A 227 -10.79 -1.00 -24.04
C THR A 227 -10.47 -0.53 -22.62
N ASP A 228 -9.25 -0.80 -22.14
CA ASP A 228 -8.85 -0.43 -20.79
C ASP A 228 -9.16 1.02 -20.44
N GLU A 229 -9.83 1.18 -19.31
CA GLU A 229 -10.06 2.43 -18.63
C GLU A 229 -9.67 2.28 -17.15
N THR A 230 -9.09 3.32 -16.58
CA THR A 230 -8.80 3.37 -15.13
C THR A 230 -9.95 4.06 -14.41
N LEU A 231 -10.70 3.30 -13.62
CA LEU A 231 -11.73 3.82 -12.72
C LEU A 231 -11.15 3.98 -11.32
N ALA A 232 -11.46 5.08 -10.65
CA ALA A 232 -10.95 5.36 -9.31
C ALA A 232 -12.01 5.91 -8.36
N ILE A 233 -12.04 5.38 -7.13
CA ILE A 233 -12.83 5.89 -6.01
C ILE A 233 -11.88 6.62 -5.06
N THR A 234 -12.15 7.91 -4.82
CA THR A 234 -11.40 8.73 -3.86
C THR A 234 -12.20 8.95 -2.58
N LEU A 235 -11.67 8.51 -1.45
CA LEU A 235 -12.25 8.67 -0.12
C LEU A 235 -11.48 9.71 0.68
N THR A 236 -12.16 10.74 1.18
CA THR A 236 -11.59 11.82 2.02
C THR A 236 -12.38 12.09 3.30
N MET A 237 -13.56 11.48 3.43
CA MET A 237 -14.46 11.60 4.57
C MET A 237 -14.92 10.20 4.99
N LEU A 238 -15.19 10.01 6.28
CA LEU A 238 -15.63 8.73 6.86
C LEU A 238 -14.76 7.55 6.39
N VAL A 239 -13.45 7.77 6.27
CA VAL A 239 -12.52 6.78 5.71
C VAL A 239 -12.49 5.51 6.54
N ASN A 240 -12.66 5.65 7.86
CA ASN A 240 -12.71 4.53 8.80
C ASN A 240 -13.85 3.56 8.45
N ASP A 241 -15.01 4.04 7.98
CA ASP A 241 -16.14 3.17 7.61
C ASP A 241 -15.79 2.17 6.48
N TYR A 242 -14.68 2.38 5.78
CA TYR A 242 -14.20 1.57 4.67
C TYR A 242 -12.96 0.73 5.00
N VAL A 243 -12.43 0.82 6.22
CA VAL A 243 -11.32 0.00 6.73
C VAL A 243 -11.88 -0.88 7.84
N ASP A 244 -11.92 -2.20 7.66
CA ASP A 244 -12.44 -3.09 8.69
C ASP A 244 -11.51 -3.21 9.91
N ASP A 245 -11.97 -3.87 10.98
CA ASP A 245 -11.21 -4.07 12.22
C ASP A 245 -9.88 -4.80 12.01
N ASP A 246 -9.81 -5.62 10.94
CA ASP A 246 -8.60 -6.30 10.52
C ASP A 246 -7.76 -5.44 9.55
N GLY A 247 -8.09 -4.17 9.33
CA GLY A 247 -7.33 -3.25 8.49
C GLY A 247 -7.43 -3.55 6.98
N HIS A 248 -8.47 -4.26 6.54
CA HIS A 248 -8.70 -4.48 5.11
C HIS A 248 -9.64 -3.45 4.50
N VAL A 249 -9.40 -3.14 3.24
CA VAL A 249 -10.25 -2.32 2.38
C VAL A 249 -10.61 -3.16 1.15
N TRP A 250 -11.88 -3.10 0.76
CA TRP A 250 -12.42 -3.94 -0.30
C TRP A 250 -12.92 -3.11 -1.48
N LEU A 251 -12.45 -3.47 -2.68
CA LEU A 251 -12.87 -2.92 -3.96
C LEU A 251 -13.57 -4.02 -4.76
N LEU A 252 -14.82 -3.81 -5.11
CA LEU A 252 -15.57 -4.63 -6.05
C LEU A 252 -15.43 -4.03 -7.45
N ALA A 253 -15.22 -4.87 -8.45
CA ALA A 253 -15.40 -4.55 -9.86
C ALA A 253 -16.37 -5.56 -10.48
N ARG A 254 -17.30 -5.09 -11.31
CA ARG A 254 -18.19 -5.96 -12.09
C ARG A 254 -18.44 -5.39 -13.47
N THR A 255 -18.86 -6.22 -14.42
CA THR A 255 -19.44 -5.70 -15.65
C THR A 255 -20.62 -4.77 -15.34
N THR A 256 -20.75 -3.66 -16.07
CA THR A 256 -21.86 -2.72 -15.87
C THR A 256 -23.19 -3.38 -16.22
N ASN A 257 -23.20 -4.19 -17.29
CA ASN A 257 -24.35 -4.91 -17.79
C ASN A 257 -24.22 -6.43 -17.56
N PRO A 258 -25.33 -7.14 -17.33
CA PRO A 258 -25.33 -8.59 -17.15
C PRO A 258 -25.31 -9.33 -18.50
N SER A 259 -25.11 -10.65 -18.43
CA SER A 259 -25.38 -11.54 -19.56
C SER A 259 -26.89 -11.62 -19.84
N ASP A 260 -27.26 -11.93 -21.08
CA ASP A 260 -28.64 -12.22 -21.51
C ASP A 260 -28.96 -13.73 -21.53
N GLY A 261 -28.03 -14.58 -21.08
CA GLY A 261 -28.19 -16.04 -21.12
C GLY A 261 -27.65 -16.72 -22.39
N ALA A 262 -27.26 -15.93 -23.40
CA ALA A 262 -26.75 -16.43 -24.68
C ALA A 262 -25.39 -15.80 -25.03
N THR A 263 -25.21 -14.52 -24.71
CA THR A 263 -23.98 -13.76 -24.87
C THR A 263 -23.40 -13.50 -23.48
N PRO A 264 -22.14 -13.89 -23.21
CA PRO A 264 -21.56 -13.73 -21.89
C PRO A 264 -21.31 -12.26 -21.53
N ALA A 265 -21.41 -11.96 -20.24
CA ALA A 265 -20.78 -10.80 -19.64
C ALA A 265 -19.34 -11.17 -19.27
N THR A 266 -18.34 -10.43 -19.76
CA THR A 266 -16.92 -10.68 -19.50
C THR A 266 -16.26 -9.45 -18.92
N LEU A 267 -15.62 -9.61 -17.77
CA LEU A 267 -14.82 -8.59 -17.12
C LEU A 267 -13.34 -8.87 -17.36
N TYR A 268 -12.61 -7.86 -17.79
CA TYR A 268 -11.17 -7.86 -17.98
C TYR A 268 -10.52 -6.93 -16.98
N CYS A 269 -9.44 -7.36 -16.35
CA CYS A 269 -8.67 -6.58 -15.39
C CYS A 269 -7.18 -6.68 -15.74
N ASP A 270 -6.54 -5.54 -15.87
CA ASP A 270 -5.09 -5.43 -16.08
C ASP A 270 -4.37 -5.09 -14.77
N TYR A 271 -4.94 -4.16 -13.98
CA TYR A 271 -4.30 -3.74 -12.74
C TYR A 271 -5.31 -3.24 -11.71
N ALA A 272 -5.01 -3.46 -10.42
CA ALA A 272 -5.80 -2.93 -9.32
C ALA A 272 -4.90 -2.52 -8.16
N PHE A 273 -5.16 -1.36 -7.58
CA PHE A 273 -4.34 -0.83 -6.49
C PHE A 273 -5.12 0.05 -5.53
N CYS A 274 -4.58 0.18 -4.32
CA CYS A 274 -5.00 1.13 -3.31
C CYS A 274 -3.84 2.05 -2.94
N THR A 275 -4.04 3.36 -3.04
CA THR A 275 -3.10 4.36 -2.51
C THR A 275 -3.67 4.96 -1.24
N VAL A 276 -2.93 4.83 -0.13
CA VAL A 276 -3.28 5.45 1.16
C VAL A 276 -2.36 6.61 1.43
N THR A 277 -2.93 7.76 1.76
CA THR A 277 -2.22 8.92 2.27
C THR A 277 -2.56 9.10 3.74
N VAL A 278 -1.56 9.13 4.61
CA VAL A 278 -1.75 9.39 6.04
C VAL A 278 -1.53 10.87 6.38
N LYS A 279 -2.12 11.31 7.50
CA LYS A 279 -1.79 12.55 8.18
C LYS A 279 -0.45 12.34 8.87
N GLY A 280 0.62 13.01 8.43
CA GLY A 280 1.96 12.76 8.96
C GLY A 280 3.00 13.61 8.22
N ILE A 281 4.25 13.16 8.21
CA ILE A 281 5.31 13.85 7.48
C ILE A 281 4.98 13.96 5.99
N THR A 282 5.12 15.16 5.44
CA THR A 282 4.88 15.43 4.01
C THR A 282 6.18 15.63 3.25
N TYR A 283 7.30 15.69 3.98
CA TYR A 283 8.63 15.75 3.40
C TYR A 283 9.61 14.91 4.20
N LEU A 284 10.58 14.30 3.52
CA LEU A 284 11.65 13.52 4.11
C LEU A 284 12.90 13.63 3.23
N ASP A 285 14.07 13.88 3.81
CA ASP A 285 15.33 13.88 3.05
C ASP A 285 16.52 13.38 3.88
N VAL A 286 17.55 12.91 3.18
CA VAL A 286 18.81 12.50 3.78
C VAL A 286 19.69 13.73 3.99
N VAL A 287 20.10 13.97 5.24
CA VAL A 287 20.98 15.09 5.60
C VAL A 287 22.44 14.67 5.55
N SER A 288 22.74 13.52 6.15
CA SER A 288 24.09 12.98 6.25
C SER A 288 24.05 11.49 6.55
N PHE A 289 25.16 10.82 6.31
CA PHE A 289 25.39 9.48 6.83
C PHE A 289 26.85 9.29 7.18
N ARG A 290 27.15 8.33 8.06
CA ARG A 290 28.51 7.94 8.42
C ARG A 290 28.56 6.45 8.75
N ASP A 291 29.70 5.83 8.46
CA ASP A 291 29.97 4.47 8.90
C ASP A 291 30.42 4.49 10.37
N ALA A 292 29.84 3.59 11.16
CA ALA A 292 30.07 3.44 12.58
C ALA A 292 30.13 1.93 12.92
N ASP A 293 30.91 1.20 12.12
CA ASP A 293 31.06 -0.25 12.19
C ASP A 293 31.52 -0.71 13.59
N LEU A 294 30.96 -1.84 14.04
CA LEU A 294 31.35 -2.51 15.28
C LEU A 294 32.24 -3.70 14.91
N VAL A 295 33.54 -3.42 14.74
CA VAL A 295 34.57 -4.42 14.36
C VAL A 295 35.40 -4.93 15.54
N ASP A 296 35.13 -4.42 16.74
CA ASP A 296 35.91 -4.75 17.94
C ASP A 296 35.53 -6.12 18.54
N VAL A 297 34.40 -6.71 18.13
CA VAL A 297 33.89 -7.99 18.64
C VAL A 297 33.37 -8.84 17.47
N LYS A 298 33.64 -10.15 17.49
CA LYS A 298 33.10 -11.09 16.51
C LYS A 298 31.70 -11.61 16.91
N PRO A 299 30.79 -11.86 15.94
CA PRO A 299 30.93 -11.56 14.52
C PRO A 299 30.94 -10.04 14.27
N PHE A 300 31.72 -9.59 13.29
CA PHE A 300 31.78 -8.18 12.92
C PHE A 300 30.39 -7.73 12.46
N LEU A 301 30.00 -6.54 12.91
CA LEU A 301 28.73 -5.94 12.55
C LEU A 301 28.99 -4.61 11.87
N PHE A 302 28.74 -4.56 10.57
CA PHE A 302 28.86 -3.34 9.78
C PHE A 302 27.61 -2.49 9.99
N HIS A 303 27.83 -1.19 10.14
CA HIS A 303 26.82 -0.25 10.59
C HIS A 303 27.01 1.12 9.92
N THR A 304 25.93 1.65 9.33
CA THR A 304 25.86 3.04 8.87
C THR A 304 24.73 3.77 9.59
N ASP A 305 25.09 4.90 10.20
CA ASP A 305 24.16 5.88 10.75
C ASP A 305 23.74 6.85 9.64
N LEU A 306 22.46 6.94 9.32
CA LEU A 306 21.89 8.01 8.48
C LEU A 306 21.07 8.98 9.34
N THR A 307 21.21 10.27 9.06
CA THR A 307 20.36 11.32 9.63
C THR A 307 19.40 11.80 8.56
N LEU A 308 18.10 11.70 8.84
CA LEU A 308 17.05 12.23 7.98
C LEU A 308 16.41 13.47 8.62
N LYS A 309 15.94 14.39 7.79
CA LYS A 309 15.07 15.49 8.21
C LYS A 309 13.70 15.32 7.59
N SER A 310 12.67 15.56 8.37
CA SER A 310 11.30 15.54 7.90
C SER A 310 10.51 16.72 8.43
N TRP A 311 9.39 17.01 7.78
CA TRP A 311 8.42 17.97 8.31
C TRP A 311 6.99 17.56 8.02
N SER A 312 6.10 17.97 8.92
CA SER A 312 4.66 17.86 8.77
C SER A 312 3.99 19.19 9.13
N PHE A 313 2.75 19.34 8.67
CA PHE A 313 1.88 20.46 9.00
C PHE A 313 0.63 19.92 9.67
N GLU A 314 0.26 20.53 10.79
CA GLU A 314 -0.88 20.13 11.60
C GLU A 314 -1.73 21.36 11.93
N ASP A 315 -3.05 21.18 11.84
CA ASP A 315 -4.05 22.12 12.34
C ASP A 315 -4.56 21.55 13.66
N VAL A 316 -4.15 22.14 14.77
CA VAL A 316 -4.46 21.60 16.11
C VAL A 316 -5.86 21.97 16.60
N GLY A 317 -6.65 22.73 15.81
CA GLY A 317 -7.97 23.19 16.20
C GLY A 317 -7.97 24.15 17.39
N GLY A 318 -9.04 24.94 17.51
CA GLY A 318 -9.22 25.92 18.58
C GLY A 318 -10.19 27.01 18.13
N ILE A 319 -11.38 27.04 18.74
CA ILE A 319 -12.20 28.25 18.76
C ILE A 319 -11.60 29.08 19.89
N PHE A 320 -10.94 30.19 19.55
CA PHE A 320 -10.53 31.19 20.53
C PHE A 320 -11.68 32.15 20.81
#